data_AF-A0A523IT46-F1
#
_entry.id   AF-A0A523IT46-F1
#
_cell.length_a   1.000
_cell.length_b   1.000
_cell.length_c   1.000
_cell.angle_alpha   90.00
_cell.angle_beta   90.00
_cell.angle_gamma   90.00
#
_symmetry.space_group_name_H-M   'P 1'
#
loop_
_entity.id
_entity.type
_entity.pdbx_description
1 polymer ?
#
loop_
_entity_poly.entity_id
_entity_poly.type
_entity_poly.pdbx_seq_one_letter_code
_entity_poly.pdbx_strand_id
1 'polypeptide(L)'
;MIPRSLCLLLLILLAACSGLSCATLGELFRDPQDAVAPLITPDPLYEELVTHYIELCAVSQYRPLDRKLGGIPGHAVMYLKGACRDESSPYPRLRPCRYASSDTADPEHGAGVSVNRWLKNVNWIATPGKFLFYAGEVLAYELLDQARFDRTVERALELGMYRGVELHPIGDAQAPPEIRAFVAGHSIGTDFALRFGRTVHCLRLPVTPDMLARAMEFLNGLNDEYWNGEADYEWSGYADNCVHTLHNALAAAGVWKSKSIRTTKLRQLFNLAVPANSFVDLAFLSNEYPIDDFGKIRGDELRWRGLTENDWLPAVPGALVKTLPVLQVNALYDTKFRMFVLGGFFGNDTLKRAQKLLSDGRYLQIDANLRYFYDRYQAILAERDPDGEWTDALRGEEHRRDREIYYAYIEHARDAVLSTLKRLAELDILRKQLIREAYKEWRIRVRQKSGSRP
;
A
#
# COMPACT_ATOMS: atom_id res chain seq x y z
N MET A 1 31.05 -13.46 28.54
CA MET A 1 32.26 -12.67 28.23
C MET A 1 32.46 -12.71 26.72
N ILE A 2 32.27 -11.59 26.03
CA ILE A 2 32.47 -11.50 24.57
C ILE A 2 33.99 -11.49 24.31
N PRO A 3 34.54 -12.34 23.42
CA PRO A 3 35.96 -12.38 23.17
C PRO A 3 36.46 -11.04 22.62
N ARG A 4 37.55 -10.51 23.19
CA ARG A 4 38.17 -9.22 22.85
C ARG A 4 38.47 -9.06 21.35
N SER A 5 38.66 -10.16 20.64
CA SER A 5 38.88 -10.21 19.18
C SER A 5 37.66 -9.74 18.37
N LEU A 6 36.44 -9.91 18.90
CA LEU A 6 35.21 -9.46 18.25
C LEU A 6 35.03 -7.94 18.34
N CYS A 7 35.56 -7.32 19.40
CA CYS A 7 35.47 -5.88 19.65
C CYS A 7 36.41 -5.09 18.73
N LEU A 8 37.60 -5.64 18.45
CA LEU A 8 38.58 -5.00 17.57
C LEU A 8 38.16 -5.05 16.09
N LEU A 9 37.51 -6.15 15.66
CA LEU A 9 36.97 -6.26 14.30
C LEU A 9 35.81 -5.30 14.06
N LEU A 10 34.96 -5.07 15.09
CA LEU A 10 33.86 -4.12 15.03
C LEU A 10 34.36 -2.67 14.87
N LEU A 11 35.45 -2.31 15.56
CA LEU A 11 36.06 -0.97 15.49
C LEU A 11 36.73 -0.69 14.14
N ILE A 12 37.34 -1.70 13.51
CA ILE A 12 37.98 -1.57 12.19
C ILE A 12 36.92 -1.46 11.09
N LEU A 13 35.79 -2.18 11.21
CA LEU A 13 34.66 -2.09 10.28
C LEU A 13 33.92 -0.75 10.35
N LEU A 14 33.94 -0.07 11.50
CA LEU A 14 33.34 1.26 11.67
C LEU A 14 34.17 2.40 11.05
N ALA A 15 35.48 2.22 10.87
CA ALA A 15 36.37 3.27 10.37
C ALA A 15 36.49 3.35 8.84
N ALA A 16 36.06 2.32 8.10
CA ALA A 16 36.34 2.18 6.65
C ALA A 16 35.24 2.70 5.70
N CYS A 17 34.18 3.35 6.19
CA CYS A 17 33.01 3.74 5.38
C CYS A 17 32.91 5.24 5.04
N SER A 18 33.99 6.01 5.17
CA SER A 18 33.99 7.48 5.00
C SER A 18 34.59 7.95 3.66
N GLY A 19 34.28 7.27 2.54
CA GLY A 19 34.86 7.57 1.23
C GLY A 19 33.86 7.58 0.07
N LEU A 20 33.37 8.78 -0.25
CA LEU A 20 32.85 9.32 -1.53
C LEU A 20 31.64 8.70 -2.28
N SER A 21 30.69 9.60 -2.53
CA SER A 21 29.80 9.73 -3.71
C SER A 21 28.53 8.86 -3.84
N CYS A 22 27.50 9.18 -3.03
CA CYS A 22 26.07 8.94 -3.33
C CYS A 22 25.17 9.75 -2.36
N ALA A 23 25.39 11.06 -2.26
CA ALA A 23 24.91 11.87 -1.13
C ALA A 23 23.49 12.45 -1.25
N THR A 24 22.63 12.02 -2.19
CA THR A 24 21.27 12.58 -2.31
C THR A 24 20.10 11.60 -2.16
N LEU A 25 20.36 10.31 -1.90
CA LEU A 25 19.30 9.33 -1.60
C LEU A 25 19.62 8.40 -0.40
N GLY A 26 20.82 8.48 0.17
CA GLY A 26 21.24 7.72 1.34
C GLY A 26 20.72 8.23 2.68
N GLU A 27 20.24 9.48 2.74
CA GLU A 27 19.75 10.12 3.97
C GLU A 27 18.32 9.71 4.36
N LEU A 28 17.52 9.22 3.41
CA LEU A 28 16.10 8.91 3.62
C LEU A 28 15.85 7.85 4.73
N PHE A 29 16.88 7.07 5.07
CA PHE A 29 16.75 5.92 5.97
C PHE A 29 17.88 5.77 7.01
N ARG A 30 18.88 6.66 7.07
CA ARG A 30 20.06 6.47 7.96
C ARG A 30 20.27 7.55 9.04
N ASP A 31 19.77 8.77 8.88
CA ASP A 31 19.52 9.71 10.00
C ASP A 31 18.62 10.87 9.52
N PRO A 32 17.30 10.88 9.84
CA PRO A 32 16.31 11.69 9.14
C PRO A 32 16.04 13.06 9.78
N GLN A 33 17.02 13.73 10.41
CA GLN A 33 16.68 14.88 11.27
C GLN A 33 16.05 16.09 10.56
N ASP A 34 16.06 16.19 9.22
CA ASP A 34 15.50 17.36 8.51
C ASP A 34 14.84 17.10 7.15
N ALA A 35 14.61 15.86 6.72
CA ALA A 35 14.06 15.60 5.38
C ALA A 35 12.52 15.58 5.34
N VAL A 36 11.94 16.31 4.38
CA VAL A 36 10.54 16.17 3.96
C VAL A 36 10.48 15.18 2.81
N ALA A 37 9.61 14.17 2.90
CA ALA A 37 9.46 13.20 1.83
C ALA A 37 8.86 13.86 0.58
N PRO A 38 9.34 13.53 -0.63
CA PRO A 38 8.73 14.05 -1.85
C PRO A 38 7.29 13.53 -2.00
N LEU A 39 6.40 14.39 -2.48
CA LEU A 39 5.09 13.96 -2.95
C LEU A 39 5.26 13.22 -4.27
N ILE A 40 4.95 11.92 -4.26
CA ILE A 40 4.96 11.06 -5.44
C ILE A 40 3.57 10.42 -5.53
N THR A 41 2.77 10.90 -6.47
CA THR A 41 1.43 10.35 -6.75
C THR A 41 1.39 9.79 -8.16
N PRO A 42 0.71 8.65 -8.38
CA PRO A 42 0.37 8.21 -9.73
C PRO A 42 -0.39 9.30 -10.49
N ASP A 43 -0.34 9.24 -11.83
CA ASP A 43 -1.17 10.12 -12.68
C ASP A 43 -2.65 9.98 -12.27
N PRO A 44 -3.42 11.08 -12.13
CA PRO A 44 -4.85 11.02 -11.89
C PRO A 44 -5.62 10.08 -12.83
N LEU A 45 -5.16 9.92 -14.08
CA LEU A 45 -5.75 8.97 -15.04
C LEU A 45 -5.68 7.51 -14.57
N TYR A 46 -4.81 7.17 -13.62
CA TYR A 46 -4.79 5.85 -13.02
C TYR A 46 -6.14 5.47 -12.44
N GLU A 47 -6.83 6.40 -11.76
CA GLU A 47 -8.11 6.11 -11.13
C GLU A 47 -9.21 5.77 -12.13
N GLU A 48 -9.07 6.22 -13.38
CA GLU A 48 -9.96 5.90 -14.50
C GLU A 48 -9.60 4.55 -15.14
N LEU A 49 -8.32 4.16 -15.13
CA LEU A 49 -7.84 2.94 -15.80
C LEU A 49 -8.01 1.68 -14.96
N VAL A 50 -7.79 1.78 -13.64
CA VAL A 50 -7.77 0.62 -12.75
C VAL A 50 -8.97 0.66 -11.82
N THR A 51 -9.91 -0.25 -12.04
CA THR A 51 -11.17 -0.32 -11.30
C THR A 51 -11.03 -0.97 -9.93
N HIS A 52 -10.10 -1.92 -9.77
CA HIS A 52 -9.86 -2.65 -8.53
C HIS A 52 -8.36 -2.71 -8.24
N TYR A 53 -7.98 -2.34 -7.02
CA TYR A 53 -6.61 -2.46 -6.55
C TYR A 53 -6.56 -2.57 -5.03
N ILE A 54 -5.44 -3.12 -4.54
CA ILE A 54 -5.08 -3.12 -3.12
C ILE A 54 -3.83 -2.23 -2.96
N GLU A 55 -3.90 -1.26 -2.06
CA GLU A 55 -2.72 -0.49 -1.63
C GLU A 55 -2.24 -1.00 -0.28
N LEU A 56 -1.05 -1.61 -0.22
CA LEU A 56 -0.37 -1.87 1.05
C LEU A 56 0.55 -0.69 1.35
N CYS A 57 0.35 -0.06 2.51
CA CYS A 57 1.05 1.14 2.90
C CYS A 57 1.87 0.92 4.18
N ALA A 58 3.12 1.35 4.15
CA ALA A 58 3.92 1.60 5.33
C ALA A 58 3.83 3.09 5.68
N VAL A 59 3.51 3.43 6.92
CA VAL A 59 3.46 4.81 7.39
C VAL A 59 4.56 5.09 8.42
N SER A 60 5.12 6.30 8.37
CA SER A 60 6.23 6.73 9.24
C SER A 60 5.85 6.76 10.71
N GLN A 61 6.82 7.03 11.59
CA GLN A 61 6.56 7.35 12.99
C GLN A 61 5.54 8.50 13.13
N TYR A 62 4.62 8.38 14.09
CA TYR A 62 3.67 9.44 14.48
C TYR A 62 4.34 10.50 15.33
N ARG A 63 4.22 11.78 14.96
CA ARG A 63 4.97 12.89 15.58
C ARG A 63 4.09 14.12 15.87
N PRO A 64 3.18 14.03 16.85
CA PRO A 64 2.42 15.20 17.32
C PRO A 64 3.35 16.23 17.99
N LEU A 65 3.02 17.52 17.90
CA LEU A 65 3.82 18.59 18.52
C LEU A 65 3.60 18.72 20.04
N ASP A 66 2.43 18.32 20.54
CA ASP A 66 1.97 18.51 21.91
C ASP A 66 1.96 17.22 22.75
N ARG A 67 2.31 16.06 22.16
CA ARG A 67 2.16 14.73 22.76
C ARG A 67 3.40 13.85 22.56
N LYS A 68 3.40 12.69 23.22
CA LYS A 68 4.48 11.70 23.06
C LYS A 68 4.52 11.16 21.62
N LEU A 69 5.74 10.98 21.12
CA LEU A 69 6.00 10.35 19.82
C LEU A 69 5.50 8.90 19.80
N GLY A 70 5.02 8.46 18.63
CA GLY A 70 4.67 7.06 18.40
C GLY A 70 5.89 6.15 18.29
N GLY A 71 5.66 4.84 18.20
CA GLY A 71 6.72 3.85 18.02
C GLY A 71 7.52 4.07 16.74
N ILE A 72 8.85 3.86 16.81
CA ILE A 72 9.77 4.00 15.67
C ILE A 72 9.49 3.06 14.48
N PRO A 73 8.90 1.86 14.63
CA PRO A 73 8.66 0.97 13.47
C PRO A 73 7.61 1.50 12.48
N GLY A 74 6.87 2.54 12.85
CA GLY A 74 5.77 3.06 12.03
C GLY A 74 4.48 2.29 12.25
N HIS A 75 3.66 2.20 11.21
CA HIS A 75 2.42 1.41 11.17
C HIS A 75 2.17 0.90 9.74
N ALA A 76 1.28 -0.08 9.58
CA ALA A 76 0.87 -0.57 8.28
C ALA A 76 -0.65 -0.46 8.13
N VAL A 77 -1.07 0.01 6.97
CA VAL A 77 -2.49 0.18 6.62
C VAL A 77 -2.71 -0.31 5.20
N MET A 78 -3.96 -0.62 4.87
CA MET A 78 -4.34 -1.08 3.53
C MET A 78 -5.47 -0.22 2.98
N TYR A 79 -5.49 0.04 1.68
CA TYR A 79 -6.64 0.64 1.01
C TYR A 79 -7.14 -0.28 -0.10
N LEU A 80 -8.45 -0.47 -0.18
CA LEU A 80 -9.10 -1.42 -1.07
C LEU A 80 -10.04 -0.68 -2.01
N LYS A 81 -9.64 -0.45 -3.26
CA LYS A 81 -10.54 0.12 -4.28
C LYS A 81 -11.47 -0.97 -4.79
N GLY A 82 -12.78 -0.70 -4.75
CA GLY A 82 -13.85 -1.67 -5.06
C GLY A 82 -14.40 -2.42 -3.84
N ALA A 83 -13.79 -2.27 -2.67
CA ALA A 83 -14.35 -2.73 -1.39
C ALA A 83 -14.74 -1.54 -0.54
N CYS A 84 -15.98 -1.52 -0.06
CA CYS A 84 -16.56 -0.40 0.67
C CYS A 84 -16.97 -0.85 2.07
N ARG A 85 -17.05 0.09 3.01
CA ARG A 85 -17.54 -0.22 4.35
C ARG A 85 -19.02 -0.62 4.28
N ASP A 86 -19.40 -1.68 4.98
CA ASP A 86 -20.79 -2.06 5.15
C ASP A 86 -21.42 -1.25 6.29
N GLU A 87 -22.24 -0.27 5.93
CA GLU A 87 -22.89 0.62 6.91
C GLU A 87 -24.11 -0.02 7.59
N SER A 88 -24.57 -1.17 7.09
CA SER A 88 -25.69 -1.92 7.66
C SER A 88 -25.25 -2.87 8.77
N SER A 89 -23.96 -3.24 8.80
CA SER A 89 -23.38 -4.09 9.83
C SER A 89 -23.33 -3.40 11.20
N PRO A 90 -23.53 -4.13 12.33
CA PRO A 90 -23.41 -3.58 13.67
C PRO A 90 -21.95 -3.31 14.11
N TYR A 91 -20.97 -3.87 13.38
CA TYR A 91 -19.53 -3.69 13.59
C TYR A 91 -18.78 -3.54 12.26
N PRO A 92 -17.50 -3.11 12.24
CA PRO A 92 -16.76 -2.92 11.00
C PRO A 92 -16.73 -4.17 10.10
N ARG A 93 -17.34 -4.05 8.93
CA ARG A 93 -17.31 -5.03 7.83
C ARG A 93 -17.10 -4.33 6.49
N LEU A 94 -16.65 -5.10 5.50
CA LEU A 94 -16.54 -4.71 4.12
C LEU A 94 -17.62 -5.39 3.27
N ARG A 95 -18.08 -4.69 2.25
CA ARG A 95 -18.95 -5.17 1.17
C ARG A 95 -18.35 -4.72 -0.18
N PRO A 96 -18.76 -5.30 -1.32
CA PRO A 96 -18.44 -4.70 -2.60
C PRO A 96 -18.98 -3.27 -2.67
N CYS A 97 -18.25 -2.38 -3.34
CA CYS A 97 -18.77 -1.05 -3.65
C CYS A 97 -19.96 -1.15 -4.60
N ARG A 98 -20.92 -0.24 -4.46
CA ARG A 98 -22.16 -0.24 -5.25
C ARG A 98 -21.92 0.12 -6.72
N TYR A 99 -20.87 0.91 -6.97
CA TYR A 99 -20.43 1.31 -8.29
C TYR A 99 -18.92 1.60 -8.27
N ALA A 100 -18.27 1.56 -9.44
CA ALA A 100 -16.86 1.91 -9.56
C ALA A 100 -16.72 3.43 -9.68
N SER A 101 -16.17 4.07 -8.65
CA SER A 101 -15.90 5.51 -8.64
C SER A 101 -14.41 5.79 -8.91
N SER A 102 -14.13 6.78 -9.75
CA SER A 102 -12.79 7.37 -9.92
C SER A 102 -12.58 8.60 -9.03
N ASP A 103 -13.64 9.14 -8.42
CA ASP A 103 -13.55 10.25 -7.48
C ASP A 103 -13.05 9.76 -6.12
N THR A 104 -11.83 10.17 -5.76
CA THR A 104 -11.20 9.80 -4.50
C THR A 104 -11.93 10.31 -3.25
N ALA A 105 -12.82 11.30 -3.38
CA ALA A 105 -13.65 11.80 -2.29
C ALA A 105 -14.94 11.00 -2.11
N ASP A 106 -15.33 10.17 -3.09
CA ASP A 106 -16.51 9.34 -3.01
C ASP A 106 -16.31 8.20 -2.00
N PRO A 107 -17.21 8.00 -1.01
CA PRO A 107 -17.15 6.86 -0.11
C PRO A 107 -17.24 5.51 -0.84
N GLU A 108 -17.84 5.46 -2.04
CA GLU A 108 -17.93 4.26 -2.88
C GLU A 108 -16.68 4.04 -3.77
N HIS A 109 -15.67 4.92 -3.68
CA HIS A 109 -14.36 4.65 -4.29
C HIS A 109 -13.69 3.42 -3.66
N GLY A 110 -13.87 3.23 -2.35
CA GLY A 110 -13.28 2.11 -1.62
C GLY A 110 -13.05 2.43 -0.15
N ALA A 111 -12.42 1.52 0.57
CA ALA A 111 -12.23 1.60 2.01
C ALA A 111 -10.77 1.45 2.42
N GLY A 112 -10.34 2.28 3.37
CA GLY A 112 -9.09 2.12 4.09
C GLY A 112 -9.28 1.22 5.31
N VAL A 113 -8.41 0.23 5.48
CA VAL A 113 -8.38 -0.74 6.57
C VAL A 113 -7.17 -0.48 7.46
N SER A 114 -7.40 -0.35 8.76
CA SER A 114 -6.34 -0.24 9.76
C SER A 114 -6.64 -1.10 10.98
N VAL A 115 -5.59 -1.74 11.47
CA VAL A 115 -5.57 -2.48 12.73
C VAL A 115 -5.08 -1.55 13.83
N ASN A 116 -5.72 -1.57 15.01
CA ASN A 116 -5.28 -0.78 16.14
C ASN A 116 -5.19 -1.63 17.40
N ARG A 117 -4.10 -1.45 18.15
CA ARG A 117 -3.82 -2.23 19.37
C ARG A 117 -4.83 -2.07 20.50
N TRP A 118 -5.67 -1.05 20.40
CA TRP A 118 -6.64 -0.70 21.42
C TRP A 118 -8.03 -1.24 21.12
N LEU A 119 -8.25 -1.87 19.96
CA LEU A 119 -9.50 -2.54 19.65
C LEU A 119 -9.61 -3.83 20.46
N LYS A 120 -10.80 -4.14 20.96
CA LYS A 120 -11.04 -5.31 21.81
C LYS A 120 -11.88 -6.37 21.12
N ASN A 121 -13.03 -6.01 20.56
CA ASN A 121 -13.98 -6.98 19.97
C ASN A 121 -13.92 -7.02 18.43
N VAL A 122 -12.92 -6.36 17.83
CA VAL A 122 -12.61 -6.41 16.39
C VAL A 122 -11.11 -6.25 16.18
N ASN A 123 -10.58 -6.73 15.06
CA ASN A 123 -9.16 -6.61 14.71
C ASN A 123 -8.85 -5.31 13.97
N TRP A 124 -9.78 -4.85 13.12
CA TRP A 124 -9.57 -3.69 12.25
C TRP A 124 -10.85 -2.85 12.10
N ILE A 125 -10.66 -1.60 11.68
CA ILE A 125 -11.73 -0.67 11.30
C ILE A 125 -11.65 -0.29 9.81
N ALA A 126 -12.77 0.15 9.23
CA ALA A 126 -12.82 0.63 7.85
C ALA A 126 -13.17 2.13 7.78
N THR A 127 -12.38 2.87 7.01
CA THR A 127 -12.62 4.29 6.66
C THR A 127 -13.15 4.37 5.23
N PRO A 128 -14.33 4.97 4.98
CA PRO A 128 -14.86 5.11 3.63
C PRO A 128 -14.12 6.21 2.86
N GLY A 129 -13.90 6.00 1.57
CA GLY A 129 -13.30 6.98 0.68
C GLY A 129 -11.80 7.16 0.88
N LYS A 130 -11.11 7.48 -0.21
CA LYS A 130 -9.66 7.63 -0.22
C LYS A 130 -9.21 8.95 0.40
N PHE A 131 -9.98 10.02 0.19
CA PHE A 131 -9.66 11.35 0.68
C PHE A 131 -9.74 11.44 2.20
N LEU A 132 -10.79 10.91 2.82
CA LEU A 132 -10.90 10.82 4.29
C LEU A 132 -9.79 9.92 4.87
N PHE A 133 -9.55 8.76 4.26
CA PHE A 133 -8.54 7.82 4.75
C PHE A 133 -7.12 8.40 4.76
N TYR A 134 -6.67 9.01 3.67
CA TYR A 134 -5.32 9.54 3.61
C TYR A 134 -5.19 10.96 4.18
N ALA A 135 -6.16 11.83 3.93
CA ALA A 135 -6.00 13.26 4.15
C ALA A 135 -7.04 13.87 5.10
N GLY A 136 -7.94 13.09 5.69
CA GLY A 136 -8.92 13.61 6.66
C GLY A 136 -9.85 14.65 6.05
N GLU A 137 -10.11 14.57 4.74
CA GLU A 137 -10.85 15.58 3.98
C GLU A 137 -10.22 16.99 3.99
N VAL A 138 -8.90 17.08 4.17
CA VAL A 138 -8.11 18.33 4.11
C VAL A 138 -7.24 18.35 2.87
N LEU A 139 -7.34 19.43 2.07
CA LEU A 139 -6.54 19.59 0.86
C LEU A 139 -5.07 19.88 1.20
N ALA A 140 -4.16 19.59 0.26
CA ALA A 140 -2.71 19.65 0.51
C ALA A 140 -2.19 21.05 0.92
N TYR A 141 -2.88 22.12 0.50
CA TYR A 141 -2.51 23.52 0.77
C TYR A 141 -3.35 24.15 1.89
N GLU A 142 -4.27 23.40 2.48
CA GLU A 142 -5.09 23.86 3.59
C GLU A 142 -4.38 23.65 4.93
N LEU A 143 -4.46 24.64 5.81
CA LEU A 143 -3.90 24.57 7.16
C LEU A 143 -4.59 23.50 8.02
N LEU A 144 -3.89 22.44 8.40
CA LEU A 144 -4.36 21.56 9.47
C LEU A 144 -4.21 22.28 10.82
N ASP A 145 -5.31 22.79 11.34
CA ASP A 145 -5.47 23.37 12.68
C ASP A 145 -6.42 22.53 13.54
N GLN A 146 -6.61 22.92 14.81
CA GLN A 146 -7.47 22.21 15.75
C GLN A 146 -8.93 22.13 15.26
N ALA A 147 -9.44 23.18 14.61
CA ALA A 147 -10.82 23.17 14.11
C ALA A 147 -11.00 22.17 12.97
N ARG A 148 -10.04 22.06 12.04
CA ARG A 148 -10.04 21.01 10.99
C ARG A 148 -9.91 19.62 11.61
N PHE A 149 -9.04 19.47 12.60
CA PHE A 149 -8.85 18.21 13.32
C PHE A 149 -10.15 17.75 13.98
N ASP A 150 -10.82 18.62 14.76
CA ASP A 150 -12.05 18.27 15.46
C ASP A 150 -13.19 17.93 14.48
N ARG A 151 -13.31 18.66 13.36
CA ARG A 151 -14.27 18.30 12.30
C ARG A 151 -14.02 16.92 11.72
N THR A 152 -12.75 16.53 11.58
CA THR A 152 -12.38 15.20 11.07
C THR A 152 -12.75 14.11 12.08
N VAL A 153 -12.63 14.38 13.39
CA VAL A 153 -13.10 13.49 14.46
C VAL A 153 -14.61 13.32 14.37
N GLU A 154 -15.37 14.42 14.35
CA GLU A 154 -16.84 14.36 14.27
C GLU A 154 -17.28 13.63 13.01
N ARG A 155 -16.65 13.90 11.87
CA ARG A 155 -16.95 13.22 10.62
C ARG A 155 -16.82 11.70 10.72
N ALA A 156 -15.76 11.20 11.36
CA ALA A 156 -15.56 9.76 11.55
C ALA A 156 -16.63 9.13 12.46
N LEU A 157 -17.08 9.86 13.48
CA LEU A 157 -18.14 9.44 14.39
C LEU A 157 -19.52 9.46 13.72
N GLU A 158 -19.83 10.50 12.95
CA GLU A 158 -21.07 10.63 12.16
C GLU A 158 -21.21 9.52 11.14
N LEU A 159 -20.10 9.16 10.49
CA LEU A 159 -20.06 8.01 9.60
C LEU A 159 -20.22 6.69 10.37
N GLY A 160 -20.05 6.68 11.70
CA GLY A 160 -20.16 5.47 12.51
C GLY A 160 -19.02 4.49 12.26
N MET A 161 -17.81 4.98 11.98
CA MET A 161 -16.62 4.14 11.71
C MET A 161 -16.28 3.19 12.86
N TYR A 162 -16.70 3.53 14.09
CA TYR A 162 -16.48 2.77 15.32
C TYR A 162 -17.77 2.20 15.90
N ARG A 163 -18.82 2.05 15.08
CA ARG A 163 -20.08 1.44 15.53
C ARG A 163 -19.79 0.02 16.05
N GLY A 164 -20.28 -0.28 17.25
CA GLY A 164 -20.10 -1.58 17.90
C GLY A 164 -18.68 -1.85 18.42
N VAL A 165 -17.71 -0.97 18.20
CA VAL A 165 -16.32 -1.20 18.61
C VAL A 165 -16.17 -1.01 20.12
N GLU A 166 -15.61 -2.01 20.79
CA GLU A 166 -15.12 -1.94 22.16
C GLU A 166 -13.61 -1.70 22.17
N LEU A 167 -13.13 -1.03 23.22
CA LEU A 167 -11.72 -0.70 23.38
C LEU A 167 -11.14 -1.36 24.63
N HIS A 168 -9.84 -1.64 24.56
CA HIS A 168 -9.02 -1.94 25.73
C HIS A 168 -8.69 -0.65 26.50
N PRO A 169 -8.43 -0.75 27.82
CA PRO A 169 -7.83 0.35 28.58
C PRO A 169 -6.48 0.79 28.00
N ILE A 170 -6.20 2.09 28.05
CA ILE A 170 -4.99 2.69 27.47
C ILE A 170 -3.98 3.02 28.56
N GLY A 171 -2.78 2.43 28.47
CA GLY A 171 -1.72 2.64 29.45
C GLY A 171 -2.09 2.03 30.80
N ASP A 172 -1.95 2.79 31.88
CA ASP A 172 -2.28 2.34 33.24
C ASP A 172 -3.74 2.64 33.63
N ALA A 173 -4.58 3.06 32.68
CA ALA A 173 -5.99 3.34 32.94
C ALA A 173 -6.74 2.05 33.32
N GLN A 174 -7.66 2.15 34.28
CA GLN A 174 -8.50 1.02 34.70
C GLN A 174 -9.71 0.77 33.78
N ALA A 175 -10.14 1.80 33.05
CA ALA A 175 -11.29 1.75 32.16
C ALA A 175 -10.88 2.17 30.73
N PRO A 176 -11.54 1.64 29.69
CA PRO A 176 -11.35 2.09 28.33
C PRO A 176 -11.80 3.55 28.16
N PRO A 177 -11.17 4.31 27.26
CA PRO A 177 -11.60 5.66 26.96
C PRO A 177 -12.96 5.65 26.21
N GLU A 178 -13.67 6.77 26.30
CA GLU A 178 -14.79 7.07 25.39
C GLU A 178 -14.33 7.03 23.93
N ILE A 179 -15.18 6.52 23.02
CA ILE A 179 -14.85 6.39 21.59
C ILE A 179 -14.35 7.72 21.00
N ARG A 180 -15.02 8.84 21.28
CA ARG A 180 -14.60 10.16 20.79
C ARG A 180 -13.19 10.53 21.24
N ALA A 181 -12.86 10.28 22.50
CA ALA A 181 -11.53 10.54 23.05
C ALA A 181 -10.47 9.61 22.43
N PHE A 182 -10.82 8.35 22.18
CA PHE A 182 -9.98 7.42 21.44
C PHE A 182 -9.71 7.89 20.00
N VAL A 183 -10.73 8.32 19.27
CA VAL A 183 -10.59 8.80 17.89
C VAL A 183 -9.61 9.97 17.81
N ALA A 184 -9.80 10.98 18.68
CA ALA A 184 -8.93 12.15 18.77
C ALA A 184 -7.53 11.85 19.35
N GLY A 185 -7.41 10.84 20.20
CA GLY A 185 -6.19 10.50 20.91
C GLY A 185 -5.25 9.57 20.15
N HIS A 186 -5.83 8.59 19.47
CA HIS A 186 -5.13 7.36 19.06
C HIS A 186 -5.49 6.85 17.67
N SER A 187 -6.53 7.39 17.04
CA SER A 187 -6.97 6.91 15.72
C SER A 187 -6.62 7.85 14.58
N ILE A 188 -6.84 9.17 14.71
CA ILE A 188 -6.38 10.12 13.69
C ILE A 188 -4.86 10.07 13.52
N GLY A 189 -4.41 10.08 12.26
CA GLY A 189 -3.00 9.95 11.89
C GLY A 189 -2.42 8.56 12.13
N THR A 190 -3.23 7.57 12.54
CA THR A 190 -2.84 6.17 12.67
C THR A 190 -3.75 5.26 11.86
N ASP A 191 -5.07 5.32 12.06
CA ASP A 191 -6.03 4.49 11.34
C ASP A 191 -6.65 5.17 10.13
N PHE A 192 -6.80 6.50 10.19
CA PHE A 192 -7.31 7.33 9.11
C PHE A 192 -6.76 8.75 9.23
N ALA A 193 -7.06 9.61 8.26
CA ALA A 193 -6.44 10.93 8.11
C ALA A 193 -4.90 10.84 8.24
N LEU A 194 -4.32 9.81 7.62
CA LEU A 194 -2.93 9.37 7.88
C LEU A 194 -1.90 10.49 7.74
N ARG A 195 -2.09 11.35 6.73
CA ARG A 195 -1.22 12.48 6.41
C ARG A 195 -1.29 13.61 7.42
N PHE A 196 -2.15 13.55 8.43
CA PHE A 196 -2.11 14.53 9.52
C PHE A 196 -0.79 14.43 10.27
N GLY A 197 -0.33 13.22 10.58
CA GLY A 197 0.87 13.00 11.40
C GLY A 197 1.88 12.01 10.85
N ARG A 198 1.67 11.45 9.65
CA ARG A 198 2.58 10.46 9.04
C ARG A 198 2.77 10.64 7.55
N THR A 199 3.99 10.37 7.09
CA THR A 199 4.26 10.11 5.67
C THR A 199 3.85 8.68 5.34
N VAL A 200 3.23 8.51 4.18
CA VAL A 200 2.66 7.26 3.71
C VAL A 200 3.43 6.79 2.48
N HIS A 201 3.99 5.60 2.50
CA HIS A 201 4.58 4.93 1.34
C HIS A 201 3.74 3.71 1.00
N CYS A 202 3.16 3.67 -0.19
CA CYS A 202 2.33 2.53 -0.59
C CYS A 202 2.79 1.95 -1.91
N LEU A 203 2.57 0.64 -2.07
CA LEU A 203 2.42 0.05 -3.38
C LEU A 203 0.94 -0.08 -3.66
N ARG A 204 0.52 0.37 -4.84
CA ARG A 204 -0.77 0.06 -5.43
C ARG A 204 -0.62 -1.16 -6.33
N LEU A 205 -1.35 -2.23 -6.02
CA LEU A 205 -1.37 -3.49 -6.75
C LEU A 205 -2.73 -3.66 -7.42
N PRO A 206 -2.83 -3.58 -8.76
CA PRO A 206 -4.01 -4.02 -9.49
C PRO A 206 -4.34 -5.47 -9.15
N VAL A 207 -5.61 -5.75 -8.89
CA VAL A 207 -6.12 -7.09 -8.58
C VAL A 207 -7.40 -7.38 -9.33
N THR A 208 -7.74 -8.65 -9.51
CA THR A 208 -9.05 -9.03 -10.04
C THR A 208 -10.13 -8.84 -8.97
N PRO A 209 -11.42 -8.74 -9.37
CA PRO A 209 -12.53 -8.71 -8.42
C PRO A 209 -12.52 -9.90 -7.44
N ASP A 210 -12.19 -11.10 -7.92
CA ASP A 210 -12.14 -12.31 -7.09
C ASP A 210 -11.01 -12.27 -6.05
N MET A 211 -9.83 -11.78 -6.45
CA MET A 211 -8.73 -11.56 -5.51
C MET A 211 -9.13 -10.56 -4.41
N LEU A 212 -9.82 -9.48 -4.78
CA LEU A 212 -10.32 -8.50 -3.82
C LEU A 212 -11.38 -9.11 -2.90
N ALA A 213 -12.31 -9.90 -3.45
CA ALA A 213 -13.35 -10.58 -2.69
C ALA A 213 -12.76 -11.52 -1.63
N ARG A 214 -11.72 -12.29 -1.97
CA ARG A 214 -11.01 -13.16 -1.00
C ARG A 214 -10.30 -12.37 0.10
N ALA A 215 -9.69 -11.24 -0.25
CA ALA A 215 -9.10 -10.35 0.76
C ALA A 215 -10.16 -9.79 1.71
N MET A 216 -11.32 -9.38 1.18
CA MET A 216 -12.45 -8.90 1.99
C MET A 216 -13.04 -10.01 2.86
N GLU A 217 -13.21 -11.22 2.34
CA GLU A 217 -13.71 -12.37 3.08
C GLU A 217 -12.79 -12.70 4.26
N PHE A 218 -11.47 -12.72 4.03
CA PHE A 218 -10.49 -12.89 5.10
C PHE A 218 -10.62 -11.80 6.18
N LEU A 219 -10.67 -10.54 5.77
CA LEU A 219 -10.79 -9.41 6.71
C LEU A 219 -12.09 -9.48 7.51
N ASN A 220 -13.22 -9.72 6.83
CA ASN A 220 -14.52 -9.87 7.48
C ASN A 220 -14.54 -11.06 8.43
N GLY A 221 -14.02 -12.22 8.02
CA GLY A 221 -13.92 -13.41 8.87
C GLY A 221 -13.11 -13.14 10.13
N LEU A 222 -12.05 -12.33 10.04
CA LEU A 222 -11.26 -11.95 11.20
C LEU A 222 -12.03 -11.06 12.19
N ASN A 223 -12.82 -10.10 11.71
CA ASN A 223 -13.68 -9.32 12.61
C ASN A 223 -14.87 -10.16 13.13
N ASP A 224 -15.39 -11.09 12.33
CA ASP A 224 -16.43 -12.04 12.75
C ASP A 224 -15.94 -12.95 13.90
N GLU A 225 -14.66 -13.34 13.89
CA GLU A 225 -14.03 -14.13 14.97
C GLU A 225 -14.06 -13.38 16.31
N TYR A 226 -13.63 -12.11 16.36
CA TYR A 226 -13.61 -11.34 17.61
C TYR A 226 -14.98 -10.78 18.01
N TRP A 227 -15.86 -10.52 17.04
CA TRP A 227 -17.21 -10.02 17.33
C TRP A 227 -18.11 -11.12 17.92
N ASN A 228 -18.06 -12.33 17.37
CA ASN A 228 -18.90 -13.46 17.80
C ASN A 228 -18.21 -14.36 18.84
N GLY A 229 -16.89 -14.26 18.98
CA GLY A 229 -16.07 -15.20 19.73
C GLY A 229 -15.99 -14.92 21.23
N GLU A 230 -15.51 -15.93 21.94
CA GLU A 230 -15.33 -15.95 23.40
C GLU A 230 -14.04 -15.24 23.86
N ALA A 231 -13.30 -14.57 22.95
CA ALA A 231 -11.97 -14.01 23.21
C ALA A 231 -11.79 -12.61 22.63
N ASP A 232 -11.12 -11.77 23.42
CA ASP A 232 -10.74 -10.42 23.03
C ASP A 232 -9.56 -10.43 22.03
N TYR A 233 -9.55 -9.46 21.12
CA TYR A 233 -8.39 -9.17 20.28
C TYR A 233 -7.25 -8.60 21.13
N GLU A 234 -6.13 -9.32 21.19
CA GLU A 234 -4.94 -8.93 21.92
C GLU A 234 -3.79 -8.66 20.94
N TRP A 235 -3.57 -7.39 20.62
CA TRP A 235 -2.51 -6.99 19.71
C TRP A 235 -1.13 -7.36 20.25
N SER A 236 -0.30 -7.96 19.41
CA SER A 236 1.09 -8.25 19.77
C SER A 236 2.06 -7.79 18.70
N GLY A 237 3.09 -7.03 19.11
CA GLY A 237 4.11 -6.52 18.21
C GLY A 237 4.90 -7.62 17.47
N TYR A 238 4.93 -8.83 18.03
CA TYR A 238 5.65 -9.98 17.49
C TYR A 238 4.77 -10.96 16.71
N ALA A 239 3.47 -10.92 16.93
CA ALA A 239 2.48 -11.84 16.37
C ALA A 239 1.12 -11.16 16.40
N ASP A 240 0.37 -11.24 15.30
CA ASP A 240 -0.98 -10.63 15.22
C ASP A 240 -0.97 -9.09 15.40
N ASN A 241 -0.13 -8.44 14.60
CA ASN A 241 -0.10 -6.99 14.42
C ASN A 241 -0.66 -6.60 13.05
N CYS A 242 -0.70 -5.29 12.78
CA CYS A 242 -1.16 -4.73 11.51
C CYS A 242 -0.52 -5.36 10.28
N VAL A 243 0.79 -5.61 10.29
CA VAL A 243 1.46 -6.20 9.12
C VAL A 243 1.02 -7.65 8.92
N HIS A 244 0.75 -8.41 9.98
CA HIS A 244 0.26 -9.80 9.85
C HIS A 244 -1.13 -9.85 9.22
N THR A 245 -2.08 -9.06 9.73
CA THR A 245 -3.44 -8.98 9.18
C THR A 245 -3.39 -8.61 7.70
N LEU A 246 -2.66 -7.55 7.35
CA LEU A 246 -2.61 -7.06 5.98
C LEU A 246 -1.82 -7.99 5.04
N HIS A 247 -0.77 -8.64 5.53
CA HIS A 247 -0.05 -9.67 4.79
C HIS A 247 -0.97 -10.87 4.51
N ASN A 248 -1.74 -11.31 5.50
CA ASN A 248 -2.62 -12.46 5.34
C ASN A 248 -3.85 -12.15 4.48
N ALA A 249 -4.33 -10.90 4.46
CA ALA A 249 -5.32 -10.47 3.48
C ALA A 249 -4.79 -10.56 2.03
N LEU A 250 -3.54 -10.15 1.79
CA LEU A 250 -2.87 -10.36 0.50
C LEU A 250 -2.59 -11.84 0.20
N ALA A 251 -2.33 -12.64 1.23
CA ALA A 251 -2.17 -14.08 1.07
C ALA A 251 -3.48 -14.77 0.66
N ALA A 252 -4.61 -14.36 1.25
CA ALA A 252 -5.95 -14.81 0.85
C ALA A 252 -6.27 -14.41 -0.60
N ALA A 253 -5.79 -13.25 -1.05
CA ALA A 253 -5.85 -12.86 -2.45
C ALA A 253 -4.94 -13.69 -3.39
N GLY A 254 -4.03 -14.51 -2.87
CA GLY A 254 -3.09 -15.32 -3.66
C GLY A 254 -1.74 -14.65 -3.94
N VAL A 255 -1.49 -13.47 -3.36
CA VAL A 255 -0.26 -12.70 -3.61
C VAL A 255 0.94 -13.27 -2.86
N TRP A 256 0.73 -13.69 -1.61
CA TRP A 256 1.75 -14.24 -0.72
C TRP A 256 1.34 -15.57 -0.11
N LYS A 257 2.32 -16.28 0.46
CA LYS A 257 2.04 -17.35 1.42
C LYS A 257 1.60 -16.73 2.74
N SER A 258 0.65 -17.34 3.43
CA SER A 258 0.18 -16.87 4.73
C SER A 258 1.30 -16.96 5.77
N LYS A 259 1.29 -16.02 6.71
CA LYS A 259 2.15 -16.03 7.89
C LYS A 259 1.35 -16.57 9.06
N SER A 260 1.89 -17.58 9.73
CA SER A 260 1.28 -18.12 10.93
C SER A 260 1.47 -17.16 12.10
N ILE A 261 0.37 -16.82 12.77
CA ILE A 261 0.34 -15.98 13.97
C ILE A 261 0.56 -16.77 15.27
N ARG A 262 0.55 -18.12 15.22
CA ARG A 262 0.65 -19.02 16.40
C ARG A 262 2.00 -19.74 16.58
N THR A 263 3.08 -19.28 15.94
CA THR A 263 4.40 -19.98 16.02
C THR A 263 5.18 -19.68 17.30
N THR A 264 6.12 -20.56 17.68
CA THR A 264 6.98 -20.39 18.87
C THR A 264 7.90 -19.16 18.81
N LYS A 265 8.14 -18.52 19.98
CA LYS A 265 8.86 -17.23 20.15
C LYS A 265 10.20 -17.11 19.42
N LEU A 266 10.96 -18.20 19.27
CA LEU A 266 12.28 -18.19 18.64
C LEU A 266 12.21 -18.03 17.10
N ARG A 267 11.18 -18.57 16.44
CA ARG A 267 10.95 -18.40 14.99
C ARG A 267 10.31 -17.04 14.67
N GLN A 268 9.64 -16.43 15.64
CA GLN A 268 8.99 -15.12 15.47
C GLN A 268 10.00 -13.97 15.27
N LEU A 269 11.25 -14.09 15.75
CA LEU A 269 12.30 -13.10 15.48
C LEU A 269 12.66 -13.00 13.98
N PHE A 270 12.57 -14.12 13.24
CA PHE A 270 12.75 -14.15 11.78
C PHE A 270 11.50 -13.72 11.01
N ASN A 271 10.35 -13.63 11.69
CA ASN A 271 9.08 -13.18 11.15
C ASN A 271 8.72 -11.75 11.59
N LEU A 272 9.68 -10.98 12.12
CA LEU A 272 9.43 -9.61 12.57
C LEU A 272 8.96 -8.77 11.38
N ALA A 273 7.65 -8.58 11.30
CA ALA A 273 6.99 -7.97 10.18
C ALA A 273 7.06 -6.45 10.33
N VAL A 274 8.04 -5.83 9.67
CA VAL A 274 8.21 -4.37 9.65
C VAL A 274 7.42 -3.78 8.48
N PRO A 275 6.58 -2.77 8.71
CA PRO A 275 5.74 -2.17 7.66
C PRO A 275 6.51 -1.82 6.39
N ALA A 276 7.65 -1.13 6.52
CA ALA A 276 8.44 -0.69 5.39
C ALA A 276 9.03 -1.85 4.58
N ASN A 277 9.43 -2.95 5.24
CA ASN A 277 9.92 -4.14 4.56
C ASN A 277 8.80 -4.80 3.75
N SER A 278 7.59 -4.94 4.32
CA SER A 278 6.45 -5.51 3.58
C SER A 278 6.04 -4.67 2.37
N PHE A 279 6.11 -3.33 2.48
CA PHE A 279 5.93 -2.45 1.33
C PHE A 279 6.99 -2.70 0.24
N VAL A 280 8.27 -2.72 0.60
CA VAL A 280 9.37 -2.95 -0.36
C VAL A 280 9.26 -4.33 -1.00
N ASP A 281 9.01 -5.38 -0.22
CA ASP A 281 8.88 -6.75 -0.70
C ASP A 281 7.71 -6.90 -1.66
N LEU A 282 6.55 -6.28 -1.35
CA LEU A 282 5.41 -6.30 -2.26
C LEU A 282 5.72 -5.55 -3.55
N ALA A 283 6.39 -4.40 -3.46
CA ALA A 283 6.70 -3.58 -4.62
C ALA A 283 7.65 -4.30 -5.58
N PHE A 284 8.65 -5.00 -5.05
CA PHE A 284 9.53 -5.86 -5.84
C PHE A 284 8.79 -7.07 -6.40
N LEU A 285 7.99 -7.77 -5.60
CA LEU A 285 7.21 -8.90 -6.09
C LEU A 285 6.28 -8.49 -7.25
N SER A 286 5.68 -7.31 -7.15
CA SER A 286 4.68 -6.84 -8.11
C SER A 286 5.26 -6.18 -9.36
N ASN A 287 6.58 -5.97 -9.43
CA ASN A 287 7.23 -5.39 -10.61
C ASN A 287 8.41 -6.22 -11.17
N GLU A 288 9.15 -6.91 -10.30
CA GLU A 288 10.45 -7.51 -10.62
C GLU A 288 10.45 -9.03 -10.47
N TYR A 289 9.31 -9.66 -10.15
CA TYR A 289 9.22 -11.12 -10.16
C TYR A 289 9.59 -11.66 -11.56
N PRO A 290 10.40 -12.73 -11.67
CA PRO A 290 10.89 -13.25 -12.95
C PRO A 290 9.79 -14.04 -13.66
N ILE A 291 8.82 -13.32 -14.24
CA ILE A 291 7.73 -13.93 -15.00
C ILE A 291 8.20 -14.62 -16.28
N ASP A 292 9.40 -14.29 -16.76
CA ASP A 292 10.10 -14.90 -17.90
C ASP A 292 10.62 -16.33 -17.60
N ASP A 293 10.71 -16.72 -16.33
CA ASP A 293 11.18 -18.04 -15.90
C ASP A 293 10.00 -19.00 -15.64
N PHE A 294 9.58 -19.70 -16.69
CA PHE A 294 8.52 -20.72 -16.60
C PHE A 294 8.82 -21.82 -15.57
N GLY A 295 10.09 -22.25 -15.45
CA GLY A 295 10.48 -23.29 -14.51
C GLY A 295 10.26 -22.86 -13.06
N LYS A 296 10.57 -21.61 -12.75
CA LYS A 296 10.34 -21.02 -11.43
C LYS A 296 8.86 -20.80 -11.11
N ILE A 297 8.05 -20.45 -12.11
CA ILE A 297 6.59 -20.35 -11.96
C ILE A 297 5.98 -21.72 -11.68
N ARG A 298 6.27 -22.71 -12.52
CA ARG A 298 5.74 -24.08 -12.39
C ARG A 298 6.21 -24.75 -11.09
N GLY A 299 7.45 -24.48 -10.67
CA GLY A 299 8.03 -25.02 -9.44
C GLY A 299 7.53 -24.38 -8.15
N ASP A 300 6.83 -23.23 -8.22
CA ASP A 300 6.22 -22.58 -7.05
C ASP A 300 4.71 -22.80 -7.07
N GLU A 301 4.22 -23.70 -6.20
CA GLU A 301 2.80 -24.07 -6.09
C GLU A 301 1.86 -22.86 -6.03
N LEU A 302 2.23 -21.80 -5.29
CA LEU A 302 1.39 -20.60 -5.18
C LEU A 302 1.25 -19.89 -6.54
N ARG A 303 2.31 -19.87 -7.33
CA ARG A 303 2.39 -19.16 -8.62
C ARG A 303 1.74 -19.98 -9.71
N TRP A 304 1.98 -21.29 -9.69
CA TRP A 304 1.32 -22.21 -10.59
C TRP A 304 -0.20 -22.21 -10.40
N ARG A 305 -0.69 -22.25 -9.15
CA ARG A 305 -2.13 -22.12 -8.86
C ARG A 305 -2.66 -20.73 -9.19
N GLY A 306 -1.89 -19.67 -8.94
CA GLY A 306 -2.25 -18.31 -9.37
C GLY A 306 -2.51 -18.24 -10.88
N LEU A 307 -1.60 -18.80 -11.68
CA LEU A 307 -1.71 -18.85 -13.13
C LEU A 307 -2.90 -19.71 -13.58
N THR A 308 -3.01 -20.94 -13.09
CA THR A 308 -3.97 -21.93 -13.60
C THR A 308 -5.39 -21.76 -13.06
N GLU A 309 -5.56 -21.23 -11.84
CA GLU A 309 -6.88 -21.08 -11.21
C GLU A 309 -7.40 -19.63 -11.26
N ASN A 310 -6.52 -18.63 -11.38
CA ASN A 310 -6.89 -17.21 -11.23
C ASN A 310 -6.47 -16.32 -12.38
N ASP A 311 -5.87 -16.86 -13.45
CA ASP A 311 -5.30 -16.09 -14.56
C ASP A 311 -4.40 -14.95 -14.04
N TRP A 312 -3.52 -15.26 -13.08
CA TRP A 312 -2.74 -14.26 -12.36
C TRP A 312 -1.32 -14.72 -12.02
N LEU A 313 -0.34 -13.85 -12.31
CA LEU A 313 1.03 -13.95 -11.83
C LEU A 313 1.48 -12.62 -11.17
N PRO A 314 2.49 -12.65 -10.28
CA PRO A 314 3.19 -11.43 -9.86
C PRO A 314 3.86 -10.72 -11.03
N ALA A 315 4.50 -9.56 -10.77
CA ALA A 315 4.91 -8.64 -11.83
C ALA A 315 3.72 -8.22 -12.70
N VAL A 316 2.80 -7.45 -12.10
CA VAL A 316 1.52 -7.07 -12.69
C VAL A 316 1.63 -5.66 -13.29
N PRO A 317 1.19 -5.44 -14.55
CA PRO A 317 1.14 -4.11 -15.14
C PRO A 317 0.22 -3.18 -14.35
N GLY A 318 0.67 -1.94 -14.15
CA GLY A 318 -0.02 -0.94 -13.33
C GLY A 318 0.31 -1.01 -11.83
N ALA A 319 1.22 -1.88 -11.39
CA ALA A 319 1.71 -1.86 -10.02
C ALA A 319 2.63 -0.67 -9.76
N LEU A 320 2.16 0.33 -8.99
CA LEU A 320 2.87 1.61 -8.81
C LEU A 320 3.13 1.95 -7.34
N VAL A 321 4.29 2.53 -7.08
CA VAL A 321 4.68 3.09 -5.79
C VAL A 321 4.21 4.53 -5.69
N LYS A 322 3.70 4.91 -4.52
CA LYS A 322 3.36 6.29 -4.17
C LYS A 322 3.95 6.67 -2.81
N THR A 323 4.28 7.96 -2.66
CA THR A 323 4.69 8.57 -1.41
C THR A 323 3.82 9.81 -1.16
N LEU A 324 3.12 9.83 -0.02
CA LEU A 324 2.30 10.95 0.41
C LEU A 324 2.91 11.53 1.69
N PRO A 325 3.57 12.70 1.66
CA PRO A 325 4.09 13.31 2.87
C PRO A 325 2.97 13.74 3.81
N VAL A 326 3.33 13.96 5.07
CA VAL A 326 2.53 14.72 6.03
C VAL A 326 2.02 16.00 5.36
N LEU A 327 0.80 16.45 5.69
CA LEU A 327 0.30 17.74 5.23
C LEU A 327 1.30 18.83 5.63
N GLN A 328 1.74 19.64 4.66
CA GLN A 328 2.86 20.56 4.88
C GLN A 328 2.43 21.85 5.58
N VAL A 329 1.17 22.26 5.39
CA VAL A 329 0.57 23.37 6.13
C VAL A 329 -0.10 22.79 7.37
N ASN A 330 0.64 22.65 8.47
CA ASN A 330 0.23 21.84 9.61
C ASN A 330 0.69 22.44 10.94
N ALA A 331 -0.27 22.77 11.80
CA ALA A 331 -0.02 23.36 13.12
C ALA A 331 -0.01 22.34 14.26
N LEU A 332 -0.29 21.06 14.00
CA LEU A 332 -0.50 20.03 15.01
C LEU A 332 0.60 18.96 15.03
N TYR A 333 1.30 18.77 13.92
CA TYR A 333 2.27 17.69 13.75
C TYR A 333 3.59 18.18 13.13
N ASP A 334 4.67 17.48 13.48
CA ASP A 334 5.95 17.61 12.81
C ASP A 334 5.85 17.05 11.37
N THR A 335 6.22 17.86 10.39
CA THR A 335 6.14 17.52 8.95
C THR A 335 7.34 16.72 8.47
N LYS A 336 8.37 16.58 9.30
CA LYS A 336 9.52 15.69 9.06
C LYS A 336 9.10 14.25 9.23
N PHE A 337 9.66 13.35 8.42
CA PHE A 337 9.32 11.92 8.52
C PHE A 337 10.51 11.08 8.98
N ARG A 338 10.18 10.01 9.70
CA ARG A 338 11.14 8.97 10.10
C ARG A 338 10.53 7.61 9.78
N MET A 339 11.15 6.89 8.85
CA MET A 339 10.78 5.52 8.50
C MET A 339 11.89 4.56 8.91
N PHE A 340 11.51 3.50 9.63
CA PHE A 340 12.43 2.44 10.00
C PHE A 340 12.35 1.31 8.97
N VAL A 341 13.50 0.96 8.40
CA VAL A 341 13.67 -0.20 7.53
C VAL A 341 14.68 -1.12 8.20
N LEU A 342 14.33 -2.39 8.37
CA LEU A 342 15.33 -3.38 8.76
C LEU A 342 16.15 -3.75 7.52
N GLY A 343 17.39 -3.26 7.46
CA GLY A 343 18.43 -3.92 6.68
C GLY A 343 18.61 -5.32 7.26
N GLY A 344 18.62 -6.36 6.41
CA GLY A 344 18.86 -7.71 6.88
C GLY A 344 20.18 -7.81 7.67
N PHE A 345 20.32 -8.85 8.49
CA PHE A 345 21.52 -9.10 9.32
C PHE A 345 22.87 -9.06 8.55
N PHE A 346 22.85 -9.05 7.21
CA PHE A 346 24.04 -9.05 6.34
C PHE A 346 24.09 -7.92 5.29
N GLY A 347 23.22 -6.90 5.27
CA GLY A 347 23.41 -5.81 4.30
C GLY A 347 22.33 -4.73 4.13
N ASN A 348 22.68 -3.73 3.31
CA ASN A 348 21.86 -2.57 2.91
C ASN A 348 20.88 -2.88 1.75
N ASP A 349 20.52 -4.14 1.50
CA ASP A 349 19.80 -4.52 0.28
C ASP A 349 18.37 -3.98 0.24
N THR A 350 17.63 -4.02 1.34
CA THR A 350 16.29 -3.42 1.43
C THR A 350 16.31 -1.92 1.16
N LEU A 351 17.37 -1.24 1.62
CA LEU A 351 17.58 0.19 1.39
C LEU A 351 17.85 0.48 -0.10
N LYS A 352 18.77 -0.26 -0.73
CA LYS A 352 19.03 -0.14 -2.18
C LYS A 352 17.77 -0.42 -3.01
N ARG A 353 17.00 -1.42 -2.61
CA ARG A 353 15.71 -1.77 -3.19
C ARG A 353 14.72 -0.61 -3.07
N ALA A 354 14.54 -0.03 -1.88
CA ALA A 354 13.70 1.14 -1.68
C ALA A 354 14.16 2.35 -2.54
N GLN A 355 15.47 2.59 -2.62
CA GLN A 355 16.03 3.65 -3.48
C GLN A 355 15.74 3.42 -4.97
N LYS A 356 15.82 2.17 -5.45
CA LYS A 356 15.44 1.82 -6.83
C LYS A 356 13.96 2.12 -7.07
N LEU A 357 13.08 1.72 -6.15
CA LEU A 357 11.63 1.94 -6.25
C LEU A 357 11.24 3.41 -6.34
N LEU A 358 11.98 4.29 -5.67
CA LEU A 358 11.68 5.72 -5.61
C LEU A 358 12.40 6.56 -6.67
N SER A 359 13.33 5.98 -7.43
CA SER A 359 14.11 6.71 -8.46
C SER A 359 13.80 6.27 -9.90
N ASP A 360 13.27 5.07 -10.10
CA ASP A 360 12.96 4.54 -11.42
C ASP A 360 11.50 4.83 -11.81
N GLY A 361 11.31 5.57 -12.90
CA GLY A 361 10.01 5.98 -13.41
C GLY A 361 9.06 4.82 -13.70
N ARG A 362 9.57 3.60 -13.96
CA ARG A 362 8.75 2.40 -14.18
C ARG A 362 7.91 2.02 -12.95
N TYR A 363 8.30 2.40 -11.75
CA TYR A 363 7.49 2.16 -10.55
C TYR A 363 6.58 3.34 -10.19
N LEU A 364 6.77 4.51 -10.80
CA LEU A 364 6.12 5.75 -10.38
C LEU A 364 5.08 6.24 -11.39
N GLN A 365 5.26 5.92 -12.67
CA GLN A 365 4.49 6.46 -13.78
C GLN A 365 3.79 5.34 -14.55
N ILE A 366 2.48 5.46 -14.74
CA ILE A 366 1.66 4.43 -15.37
C ILE A 366 2.08 4.14 -16.82
N ASP A 367 2.38 5.16 -17.64
CA ASP A 367 2.81 4.97 -19.03
C ASP A 367 4.14 4.20 -19.11
N ALA A 368 5.14 4.60 -18.32
CA ALA A 368 6.44 3.94 -18.27
C ALA A 368 6.33 2.48 -17.78
N ASN A 369 5.48 2.24 -16.77
CA ASN A 369 5.21 0.91 -16.25
C ASN A 369 4.57 0.01 -17.33
N LEU A 370 3.51 0.48 -17.97
CA LEU A 370 2.79 -0.29 -19.00
C LEU A 370 3.69 -0.59 -20.20
N ARG A 371 4.50 0.37 -20.67
CA ARG A 371 5.46 0.13 -21.76
C ARG A 371 6.51 -0.92 -21.38
N TYR A 372 7.07 -0.81 -20.18
CA TYR A 372 8.02 -1.80 -19.66
C TYR A 372 7.42 -3.22 -19.68
N PHE A 373 6.18 -3.37 -19.21
CA PHE A 373 5.52 -4.68 -19.23
C PHE A 373 5.18 -5.16 -20.64
N TYR A 374 4.75 -4.28 -21.53
CA TYR A 374 4.52 -4.62 -22.93
C TYR A 374 5.79 -5.18 -23.59
N ASP A 375 6.91 -4.47 -23.45
CA ASP A 375 8.20 -4.90 -24.01
C ASP A 375 8.68 -6.22 -23.38
N ARG A 376 8.44 -6.38 -22.07
CA ARG A 376 8.77 -7.61 -21.35
C ARG A 376 7.98 -8.81 -21.85
N TYR A 377 6.67 -8.68 -22.05
CA TYR A 377 5.85 -9.77 -22.59
C TYR A 377 6.21 -10.08 -24.04
N GLN A 378 6.53 -9.07 -24.85
CA GLN A 378 7.02 -9.26 -26.22
C GLN A 378 8.33 -10.07 -26.24
N ALA A 379 9.28 -9.76 -25.35
CA ALA A 379 10.53 -10.51 -25.23
C ALA A 379 10.28 -12.00 -24.89
N ILE A 380 9.41 -12.27 -23.90
CA ILE A 380 9.05 -13.64 -23.51
C ILE A 380 8.42 -14.42 -24.67
N LEU A 381 7.56 -13.76 -25.45
CA LEU A 381 6.90 -14.39 -26.60
C LEU A 381 7.83 -14.56 -27.79
N ALA A 382 8.86 -13.71 -27.94
CA ALA A 382 9.88 -13.89 -28.97
C ALA A 382 10.78 -15.11 -28.70
N GLU A 383 10.94 -15.49 -27.43
CA GLU A 383 11.61 -16.72 -27.01
C GLU A 383 10.73 -17.97 -27.15
N ARG A 384 9.44 -17.79 -27.46
CA ARG A 384 8.54 -18.92 -27.76
C ARG A 384 9.01 -19.56 -29.06
N ASP A 385 9.65 -20.71 -28.90
CA ASP A 385 9.94 -21.59 -30.02
C ASP A 385 8.62 -22.10 -30.64
N PRO A 386 8.28 -21.71 -31.89
CA PRO A 386 7.05 -22.11 -32.55
C PRO A 386 6.99 -23.61 -32.83
N ASP A 387 8.15 -24.25 -33.00
CA ASP A 387 8.28 -25.63 -33.44
C ASP A 387 8.42 -26.61 -32.26
N GLY A 388 8.51 -26.09 -31.03
CA GLY A 388 8.57 -26.89 -29.81
C GLY A 388 9.78 -27.83 -29.79
N GLU A 389 10.99 -27.27 -29.89
CA GLU A 389 12.28 -27.97 -29.95
C GLU A 389 12.32 -29.19 -29.03
N TRP A 390 13.04 -30.21 -29.49
CA TRP A 390 13.35 -31.48 -28.85
C TRP A 390 13.39 -31.49 -27.31
N THR A 391 13.85 -30.42 -26.67
CA THR A 391 13.90 -30.27 -25.21
C THR A 391 12.53 -30.35 -24.52
N ASP A 392 11.45 -29.88 -25.12
CA ASP A 392 10.10 -30.00 -24.56
C ASP A 392 9.52 -31.40 -24.82
N ALA A 393 9.79 -31.98 -25.99
CA ALA A 393 9.42 -33.36 -26.30
C ALA A 393 10.07 -34.36 -25.32
N LEU A 394 11.30 -34.09 -24.89
CA LEU A 394 12.01 -34.86 -23.85
C LEU A 394 11.39 -34.76 -22.45
N ARG A 395 10.62 -33.69 -22.16
CA ARG A 395 10.03 -33.43 -20.84
C ARG A 395 8.59 -33.95 -20.70
N GLY A 396 7.98 -34.44 -21.77
CA GLY A 396 6.67 -35.08 -21.78
C GLY A 396 5.50 -34.13 -22.07
N GLU A 397 4.32 -34.71 -22.33
CA GLU A 397 3.12 -33.98 -22.77
C GLU A 397 2.59 -32.98 -21.74
N GLU A 398 2.66 -33.32 -20.46
CA GLU A 398 2.24 -32.43 -19.37
C GLU A 398 3.06 -31.12 -19.37
N HIS A 399 4.38 -31.22 -19.61
CA HIS A 399 5.23 -30.02 -19.70
C HIS A 399 4.85 -29.11 -20.85
N ARG A 400 4.51 -29.68 -22.02
CA ARG A 400 4.04 -28.91 -23.17
C ARG A 400 2.73 -28.19 -22.85
N ARG A 401 1.75 -28.89 -22.28
CA ARG A 401 0.46 -28.31 -21.89
C ARG A 401 0.62 -27.17 -20.88
N ASP A 402 1.47 -27.35 -19.88
CA ASP A 402 1.72 -26.32 -18.87
C ASP A 402 2.39 -25.08 -19.48
N ARG A 403 3.31 -25.28 -20.44
CA ARG A 403 3.98 -24.19 -21.16
C ARG A 403 3.02 -23.45 -22.08
N GLU A 404 2.07 -24.16 -22.71
CA GLU A 404 0.98 -23.55 -23.49
C GLU A 404 0.10 -22.65 -22.63
N ILE A 405 -0.30 -23.09 -21.43
CA ILE A 405 -1.06 -22.27 -20.48
C ILE A 405 -0.28 -21.00 -20.12
N TYR A 406 1.00 -21.14 -19.82
CA TYR A 406 1.86 -20.01 -19.50
C TYR A 406 1.96 -19.00 -20.67
N TYR A 407 2.23 -19.44 -21.90
CA TYR A 407 2.32 -18.51 -23.03
C TYR A 407 0.96 -17.89 -23.39
N ALA A 408 -0.14 -18.62 -23.24
CA ALA A 408 -1.48 -18.06 -23.41
C ALA A 408 -1.74 -16.91 -22.43
N TYR A 409 -1.32 -17.07 -21.17
CA TYR A 409 -1.38 -16.00 -20.17
C TYR A 409 -0.52 -14.79 -20.58
N ILE A 410 0.72 -15.01 -21.01
CA ILE A 410 1.63 -13.92 -21.40
C ILE A 410 1.08 -13.13 -22.61
N GLU A 411 0.51 -13.82 -23.59
CA GLU A 411 -0.17 -13.23 -24.74
C GLU A 411 -1.39 -12.40 -24.32
N HIS A 412 -2.26 -12.97 -23.48
CA HIS A 412 -3.42 -12.25 -22.93
C HIS A 412 -3.00 -10.99 -22.16
N ALA A 413 -1.99 -11.09 -21.29
CA ALA A 413 -1.47 -9.98 -20.50
C ALA A 413 -0.88 -8.86 -21.38
N ARG A 414 -0.11 -9.22 -22.43
CA ARG A 414 0.41 -8.27 -23.42
C ARG A 414 -0.71 -7.48 -24.09
N ASP A 415 -1.76 -8.17 -24.53
CA ASP A 415 -2.87 -7.54 -25.27
C ASP A 415 -3.71 -6.63 -24.35
N ALA A 416 -3.90 -7.04 -23.09
CA ALA A 416 -4.50 -6.19 -22.07
C ALA A 416 -3.68 -4.91 -21.81
N VAL A 417 -2.35 -5.02 -21.75
CA VAL A 417 -1.47 -3.84 -21.63
C VAL A 417 -1.58 -2.92 -22.85
N LEU A 418 -1.58 -3.48 -24.07
CA LEU A 418 -1.73 -2.70 -25.29
C LEU A 418 -3.07 -1.96 -25.34
N SER A 419 -4.16 -2.62 -24.92
CA SER A 419 -5.49 -2.02 -24.78
C SER A 419 -5.46 -0.87 -23.78
N THR A 420 -4.82 -1.07 -22.62
CA THR A 420 -4.69 -0.06 -21.57
C THR A 420 -3.86 1.15 -22.03
N LEU A 421 -2.78 0.94 -22.79
CA LEU A 421 -1.97 2.01 -23.38
C LEU A 421 -2.77 2.84 -24.38
N LYS A 422 -3.59 2.21 -25.23
CA LYS A 422 -4.50 2.92 -26.14
C LYS A 422 -5.50 3.77 -25.35
N ARG A 423 -6.12 3.19 -24.31
CA ARG A 423 -7.06 3.90 -23.45
C ARG A 423 -6.43 5.08 -22.73
N LEU A 424 -5.21 4.91 -22.21
CA LEU A 424 -4.45 5.99 -21.57
C LEU A 424 -4.21 7.16 -22.54
N ALA A 425 -3.86 6.87 -23.80
CA ALA A 425 -3.66 7.89 -24.83
C ALA A 425 -4.96 8.66 -25.16
N GLU A 426 -6.09 7.96 -25.26
CA GLU A 426 -7.41 8.60 -25.45
C GLU A 426 -7.76 9.54 -24.30
N LEU A 427 -7.61 9.06 -23.05
CA LEU A 427 -7.90 9.85 -21.86
C LEU A 427 -7.02 11.09 -21.75
N ASP A 428 -5.74 10.99 -22.11
CA ASP A 428 -4.83 12.14 -22.12
C ASP A 428 -5.24 13.20 -23.17
N ILE A 429 -5.70 12.77 -24.35
CA ILE A 429 -6.24 13.68 -25.37
C ILE A 429 -7.48 14.41 -24.84
N LEU A 430 -8.44 13.68 -24.28
CA LEU A 430 -9.66 14.24 -23.71
C LEU A 430 -9.37 15.23 -22.58
N ARG A 431 -8.47 14.86 -21.66
CA ARG A 431 -8.01 15.74 -20.57
C ARG A 431 -7.40 17.03 -21.10
N LYS A 432 -6.53 16.95 -22.12
CA LYS A 432 -5.92 18.13 -22.75
C LYS A 432 -6.96 19.02 -23.43
N GLN A 433 -7.98 18.45 -24.06
CA GLN A 433 -9.09 19.22 -24.65
C GLN A 433 -9.90 19.94 -23.59
N LEU A 434 -10.31 19.26 -22.52
CA LEU A 434 -11.07 19.83 -21.41
C LEU A 434 -10.33 21.02 -20.76
N ILE A 435 -9.02 20.88 -20.50
CA ILE A 435 -8.20 21.96 -19.93
C ILE A 435 -8.17 23.18 -20.87
N ARG A 436 -8.03 22.96 -22.19
CA ARG A 436 -8.02 24.05 -23.17
C ARG A 436 -9.36 24.78 -23.20
N GLU A 437 -10.47 24.07 -23.12
CA GLU A 437 -11.82 24.65 -23.10
C GLU A 437 -12.07 25.42 -21.81
N ALA A 438 -11.78 24.84 -20.65
CA ALA A 438 -11.87 25.51 -19.35
C ALA A 438 -11.03 26.80 -19.32
N TYR A 439 -9.82 26.77 -19.88
CA TYR A 439 -8.97 27.95 -19.97
C TYR A 439 -9.55 29.04 -20.90
N LYS A 440 -10.14 28.65 -22.03
CA LYS A 440 -10.84 29.59 -22.93
C LYS A 440 -12.01 30.26 -22.22
N GLU A 441 -12.85 29.49 -21.51
CA GLU A 441 -13.97 30.04 -20.74
C GLU A 441 -13.49 31.00 -19.65
N TRP A 442 -12.48 30.61 -18.87
CA TRP A 442 -11.91 31.46 -17.83
C TRP A 442 -11.42 32.79 -18.41
N ARG A 443 -10.71 32.78 -19.54
CA ARG A 443 -10.26 34.01 -20.22
C ARG A 443 -11.42 34.89 -20.65
N ILE A 444 -12.52 34.32 -21.15
CA ILE A 444 -13.72 35.07 -21.52
C ILE A 444 -14.33 35.75 -20.29
N ARG A 445 -14.50 35.01 -19.18
CA ARG A 445 -15.06 35.55 -17.92
C ARG A 445 -14.19 36.66 -17.33
N VAL A 446 -12.87 36.51 -17.34
CA VAL A 446 -11.94 37.54 -16.86
C VAL A 446 -12.04 38.81 -17.72
N ARG A 447 -12.09 38.67 -19.05
CA ARG A 447 -12.24 39.82 -19.97
C ARG A 447 -13.56 40.57 -19.77
N GLN A 448 -14.66 39.85 -19.60
CA GLN A 448 -15.98 40.45 -19.31
C GLN A 448 -15.96 41.25 -18.00
N LYS A 449 -15.35 40.71 -16.94
CA LYS A 449 -15.21 41.43 -15.66
C LYS A 449 -14.29 42.65 -15.72
N SER A 450 -13.28 42.64 -16.60
CA SER A 450 -12.39 43.79 -16.78
C SER A 450 -12.99 44.91 -17.64
N GLY A 451 -13.91 44.58 -18.56
CA GLY A 451 -14.60 45.56 -19.42
C GLY A 451 -15.79 46.26 -18.75
N SER A 452 -16.17 45.84 -17.55
CA SER A 452 -17.28 46.40 -16.77
C SER A 452 -16.83 47.25 -15.57
N ARG A 453 -15.61 47.82 -15.62
CA ARG A 453 -15.23 48.91 -14.70
C ARG A 453 -15.75 50.23 -15.28
N PRO A 454 -16.66 50.95 -14.58
CA PRO A 454 -17.19 52.23 -15.04
C PRO A 454 -16.12 53.31 -15.16
#